data_AF-A0A6L6X9G6-F1
#
_entry.id   AF-A0A6L6X9G6-F1
#
_cell.length_a   1.000
_cell.length_b   1.000
_cell.length_c   1.000
_cell.angle_alpha   90.00
_cell.angle_beta   90.00
_cell.angle_gamma   90.00
#
_symmetry.space_group_name_H-M   'P 1'
#
loop_
_entity.id
_entity.type
_entity.pdbx_description
1 polymer ?
#
loop_
_entity_poly.entity_id
_entity_poly.type
_entity_poly.pdbx_seq_one_letter_code
_entity_poly.pdbx_strand_id
1 'polypeptide(L)'
;MTLEAGQRVVLAADTPLTDSAEVSGAVVGFLSLAAGTGGVVEQVVGRQEESDDVREYERLKSLLDTFGSQMPTESRRQLEEKVGSLEPAWTAFQERAPRVSVRVRFDNGFILDGAHEDVFVPA
;
A
#
# COMPACT_ATOMS: atom_id res chain seq x y z
N MET A 1 -5.00 -8.15 -5.81
CA MET A 1 -5.95 -8.32 -6.94
C MET A 1 -6.38 -6.93 -7.39
N THR A 2 -6.28 -6.56 -8.67
CA THR A 2 -6.61 -5.19 -9.09
C THR A 2 -8.12 -4.93 -8.99
N LEU A 3 -8.51 -4.02 -8.09
CA LEU A 3 -9.88 -3.55 -7.94
C LEU A 3 -10.14 -2.30 -8.79
N GLU A 4 -11.36 -2.15 -9.28
CA GLU A 4 -11.81 -0.95 -10.02
C GLU A 4 -12.98 -0.26 -9.30
N ALA A 5 -13.10 1.06 -9.48
CA ALA A 5 -14.25 1.81 -8.97
C ALA A 5 -15.56 1.30 -9.60
N GLY A 6 -16.59 1.16 -8.78
CA GLY A 6 -17.88 0.57 -9.15
C GLY A 6 -17.94 -0.96 -9.02
N GLN A 7 -16.82 -1.63 -8.75
CA GLN A 7 -16.80 -3.08 -8.57
C GLN A 7 -17.48 -3.49 -7.25
N ARG A 8 -18.26 -4.58 -7.28
CA ARG A 8 -18.79 -5.21 -6.07
C ARG A 8 -17.75 -6.14 -5.44
N VAL A 9 -17.60 -6.01 -4.13
CA VAL A 9 -16.67 -6.79 -3.33
C VAL A 9 -17.31 -7.22 -2.01
N VAL A 10 -16.76 -8.25 -1.39
CA VAL A 10 -17.06 -8.62 -0.01
C VAL A 10 -15.80 -8.60 0.84
N LEU A 11 -15.97 -8.36 2.13
CA LEU A 11 -14.90 -8.42 3.12
C LEU A 11 -14.38 -9.86 3.25
N ALA A 12 -13.07 -10.08 3.14
CA ALA A 12 -12.48 -11.42 3.16
C ALA A 12 -12.42 -12.04 4.56
N ALA A 13 -12.32 -11.23 5.61
CA ALA A 13 -12.18 -11.65 6.99
C ALA A 13 -12.86 -10.65 7.94
N ASP A 14 -13.28 -11.12 9.11
CA ASP A 14 -13.84 -10.25 10.14
C ASP A 14 -12.86 -9.11 10.47
N THR A 15 -13.33 -7.87 10.36
CA THR A 15 -12.49 -6.68 10.53
C THR A 15 -12.98 -5.85 11.72
N PRO A 16 -12.19 -5.72 12.79
CA PRO A 16 -12.55 -4.89 13.93
C PRO A 16 -12.62 -3.41 13.53
N LEU A 17 -13.72 -2.75 13.89
CA LEU A 17 -13.93 -1.32 13.69
C LEU A 17 -13.42 -0.50 14.87
N THR A 18 -13.43 -1.09 16.06
CA THR A 18 -13.02 -0.45 17.30
C THR A 18 -12.16 -1.40 18.11
N ASP A 19 -11.30 -0.83 18.95
CA ASP A 19 -10.74 -1.56 20.07
C ASP A 19 -11.84 -2.00 21.06
N SER A 20 -11.45 -2.78 22.06
CA SER A 20 -12.34 -3.15 23.16
C SER A 20 -12.81 -1.90 23.91
N ALA A 21 -14.13 -1.71 24.00
CA ALA A 21 -14.75 -0.69 24.81
C ALA A 21 -14.80 -1.13 26.28
N GLU A 22 -14.46 -0.21 27.19
CA GLU A 22 -14.57 -0.41 28.64
C GLU A 22 -15.55 0.59 29.25
N VAL A 23 -16.40 0.13 30.17
CA VAL A 23 -17.31 0.98 30.95
C VAL A 23 -17.17 0.62 32.41
N SER A 24 -16.84 1.62 33.24
CA SER A 24 -16.68 1.44 34.69
C SER A 24 -15.70 0.32 35.09
N GLY A 25 -14.63 0.14 34.31
CA GLY A 25 -13.59 -0.87 34.56
C GLY A 25 -13.94 -2.29 34.09
N ALA A 26 -15.07 -2.47 33.40
CA ALA A 26 -15.43 -3.73 32.76
C ALA A 26 -15.36 -3.62 31.24
N VAL A 27 -14.71 -4.60 30.60
CA VAL A 27 -14.70 -4.73 29.13
C VAL A 27 -16.10 -5.10 28.65
N VAL A 28 -16.69 -4.22 27.85
CA VAL A 28 -18.03 -4.38 27.26
C VAL A 28 -17.97 -5.22 25.98
N GLY A 29 -16.87 -5.12 25.22
CA GLY A 29 -16.64 -5.88 23.98
C GLY A 29 -16.01 -5.02 22.89
N PHE A 30 -15.90 -5.55 21.67
CA PHE A 30 -15.42 -4.84 20.48
C PHE A 30 -16.42 -5.01 19.34
N LEU A 31 -16.46 -4.06 18.41
CA LEU A 31 -17.30 -4.14 17.22
C LEU A 31 -16.47 -4.54 16.01
N SER A 32 -16.97 -5.47 15.21
CA SER A 32 -16.35 -5.87 13.94
C SER A 32 -17.37 -5.91 12.81
N LEU A 33 -16.91 -5.64 11.59
CA LEU A 33 -17.59 -6.01 10.37
C LEU A 33 -17.30 -7.48 10.06
N ALA A 34 -18.34 -8.26 9.80
CA ALA A 34 -18.19 -9.67 9.50
C ALA A 34 -17.62 -9.90 8.09
N ALA A 35 -16.85 -10.97 7.92
CA ALA A 35 -16.51 -11.52 6.62
C ALA A 35 -17.78 -11.76 5.78
N GLY A 36 -17.68 -11.55 4.47
CA GLY A 36 -18.82 -11.64 3.56
C GLY A 36 -19.70 -10.38 3.52
N THR A 37 -19.41 -9.34 4.32
CA THR A 37 -20.12 -8.06 4.22
C THR A 37 -19.86 -7.45 2.84
N GLY A 38 -20.92 -7.29 2.06
CA GLY A 38 -20.88 -6.75 0.70
C GLY A 38 -20.83 -5.24 0.64
N GLY A 39 -20.16 -4.73 -0.39
CA GLY A 39 -20.05 -3.30 -0.69
C GLY A 39 -19.62 -3.01 -2.12
N VAL A 40 -19.52 -1.71 -2.42
CA VAL A 40 -19.07 -1.18 -3.70
C VAL A 40 -17.79 -0.39 -3.50
N VAL A 41 -16.79 -0.67 -4.34
CA VAL A 41 -15.56 0.14 -4.42
C VAL A 41 -15.94 1.53 -4.93
N GLU A 42 -15.84 2.55 -4.09
CA GLU A 42 -16.12 3.94 -4.50
C GLU A 42 -14.91 4.56 -5.20
N GLN A 43 -13.72 4.29 -4.66
CA GLN A 43 -12.49 4.89 -5.13
C GLN A 43 -11.34 3.91 -4.98
N VAL A 44 -10.48 3.88 -6.00
CA VAL A 44 -9.19 3.20 -5.96
C VAL A 44 -8.14 4.29 -5.99
N VAL A 45 -7.47 4.50 -4.86
CA VAL A 45 -6.34 5.41 -4.78
C VAL A 45 -5.11 4.62 -5.23
N GLY A 46 -4.73 4.84 -6.49
CA GLY A 46 -3.55 4.22 -7.08
C GLY A 46 -2.26 4.65 -6.39
N ARG A 47 -1.29 3.72 -6.42
CA ARG A 47 0.17 3.90 -6.23
C ARG A 47 0.56 5.38 -6.16
N GLN A 48 0.86 5.85 -4.94
CA GLN A 48 1.34 7.20 -4.69
C GLN A 48 2.40 7.55 -5.75
N GLU A 49 2.21 8.69 -6.43
CA GLU A 49 3.08 9.11 -7.53
C GLU A 49 4.55 8.95 -7.11
N GLU A 50 5.28 8.11 -7.84
CA GLU A 50 6.72 7.95 -7.67
C GLU A 50 7.35 9.34 -7.79
N SER A 51 8.08 9.77 -6.76
CA SER A 51 8.88 10.98 -6.88
C SER A 51 9.97 10.78 -7.92
N ASP A 52 10.44 11.87 -8.52
CA ASP A 52 11.51 11.80 -9.51
C ASP A 52 12.77 11.11 -8.94
N ASP A 53 13.03 11.26 -7.64
CA ASP A 53 14.12 10.59 -6.92
C ASP A 53 13.98 9.06 -6.88
N VAL A 54 12.75 8.55 -6.74
CA VAL A 54 12.45 7.11 -6.72
C VAL A 54 12.67 6.51 -8.12
N ARG A 55 12.19 7.20 -9.17
CA ARG A 55 12.41 6.78 -10.56
C ARG A 55 13.88 6.80 -10.94
N GLU A 56 14.62 7.83 -10.52
CA GLU A 56 16.05 7.94 -10.80
C GLU A 56 16.86 6.90 -10.00
N TYR A 57 16.47 6.57 -8.76
CA TYR A 57 17.08 5.45 -8.01
C TYR A 57 16.97 4.15 -8.79
N GLU A 58 15.77 3.77 -9.22
CA GLU A 58 15.55 2.53 -9.99
C GLU A 58 16.35 2.51 -11.29
N ARG A 59 16.36 3.64 -12.03
CA ARG A 59 17.11 3.78 -13.28
C ARG A 59 18.61 3.60 -13.06
N LEU A 60 19.19 4.27 -12.08
CA LEU A 60 20.63 4.20 -11.78
C LEU A 60 21.01 2.83 -11.20
N LYS A 61 20.15 2.24 -10.35
CA LYS A 61 20.35 0.92 -9.78
C LYS A 61 20.32 -0.16 -10.86
N SER A 62 19.35 -0.10 -11.79
CA SER A 62 19.27 -1.00 -12.95
C SER A 62 20.50 -0.88 -13.85
N LEU A 63 20.99 0.35 -14.07
CA LEU A 63 22.19 0.61 -14.85
C LEU A 63 23.45 0.06 -14.16
N LEU A 64 23.57 0.21 -12.84
CA LEU A 64 24.65 -0.38 -12.05
C LEU A 64 24.60 -1.91 -12.07
N ASP A 65 23.43 -2.51 -11.90
CA ASP A 65 23.27 -3.97 -11.86
C ASP A 65 23.52 -4.60 -13.24
N THR A 66 23.14 -3.91 -14.33
CA THR A 66 23.30 -4.42 -15.70
C THR A 66 24.71 -4.20 -16.25
N PHE A 67 25.31 -3.04 -16.01
CA PHE A 67 26.56 -2.62 -16.65
C PHE A 67 27.72 -2.37 -15.69
N GLY A 68 27.51 -2.40 -14.37
CA GLY A 68 28.53 -2.08 -13.37
C GLY A 68 29.77 -2.97 -13.43
N SER A 69 29.65 -4.21 -13.92
CA SER A 69 30.78 -5.12 -14.14
C SER A 69 31.66 -4.73 -15.34
N GLN A 70 31.13 -3.94 -16.26
CA GLN A 70 31.80 -3.48 -17.49
C GLN A 70 32.28 -2.02 -17.38
N MET A 71 31.95 -1.33 -16.28
CA MET A 71 32.29 0.08 -16.10
C MET A 71 33.72 0.27 -15.56
N PRO A 72 34.39 1.36 -15.96
CA PRO A 72 35.60 1.83 -15.29
C PRO A 72 35.33 2.06 -13.80
N THR A 73 36.27 1.66 -12.95
CA THR A 73 36.13 1.70 -11.48
C THR A 73 35.69 3.07 -10.96
N GLU A 74 36.21 4.15 -11.54
CA GLU A 74 35.89 5.52 -11.14
C GLU A 74 34.44 5.89 -11.47
N SER A 75 33.97 5.54 -12.67
CA SER A 75 32.58 5.76 -13.09
C SER A 75 31.61 4.92 -12.29
N ARG A 76 31.98 3.67 -11.96
CA ARG A 76 31.19 2.80 -11.10
C ARG A 76 31.03 3.38 -9.70
N ARG A 77 32.13 3.87 -9.11
CA ARG A 77 32.12 4.47 -7.77
C ARG A 77 31.23 5.71 -7.70
N GLN A 78 31.30 6.60 -8.71
CA GLN A 78 30.43 7.78 -8.79
C GLN A 78 28.94 7.40 -8.92
N LEU A 79 28.64 6.31 -9.61
CA LEU A 79 27.29 5.80 -9.74
C LEU A 79 26.77 5.20 -8.43
N GLU A 80 27.60 4.41 -7.72
CA GLU A 80 27.30 3.86 -6.40
C GLU A 80 27.02 4.97 -5.37
N GLU A 81 27.81 6.05 -5.37
CA GLU A 81 27.60 7.21 -4.49
C GLU A 81 26.26 7.92 -4.77
N LYS A 82 25.89 8.06 -6.06
CA LYS A 82 24.59 8.63 -6.45
C LYS A 82 23.42 7.74 -6.04
N VAL A 83 23.52 6.42 -6.25
CA VAL A 83 22.49 5.47 -5.82
C VAL A 83 22.32 5.53 -4.29
N GLY A 84 23.41 5.55 -3.53
CA GLY A 84 23.39 5.69 -2.07
C GLY A 84 22.76 7.00 -1.60
N SER A 85 22.89 8.10 -2.35
CA SER A 85 22.23 9.37 -2.02
C SER A 85 20.70 9.33 -2.19
N LEU A 86 20.20 8.47 -3.08
CA LEU A 86 18.77 8.30 -3.38
C LEU A 86 18.14 7.16 -2.55
N GLU A 87 18.95 6.32 -1.92
CA GLU A 87 18.52 5.18 -1.10
C GLU A 87 17.59 5.55 0.07
N PRO A 88 17.72 6.70 0.76
CA PRO A 88 16.74 7.13 1.76
C PRO A 88 15.35 7.44 1.17
N ALA A 89 15.29 8.04 -0.01
CA ALA A 89 14.02 8.33 -0.69
C ALA A 89 13.36 7.04 -1.19
N TRP A 90 14.17 6.12 -1.70
CA TRP A 90 13.74 4.77 -2.07
C TRP A 90 13.22 3.98 -0.85
N THR A 91 13.94 3.99 0.26
CA THR A 91 13.52 3.32 1.51
C THR A 91 12.21 3.92 2.01
N ALA A 92 12.08 5.25 2.04
CA ALA A 92 10.84 5.90 2.42
C ALA A 92 9.67 5.58 1.48
N PHE A 93 9.93 5.41 0.18
CA PHE A 93 8.94 4.97 -0.80
C PHE A 93 8.56 3.50 -0.63
N GLN A 94 9.51 2.62 -0.30
CA GLN A 94 9.25 1.22 0.01
C GLN A 94 8.51 1.04 1.34
N GLU A 95 8.85 1.82 2.36
CA GLU A 95 8.11 1.85 3.63
C GLU A 95 6.68 2.37 3.41
N ARG A 96 6.52 3.34 2.50
CA ARG A 96 5.22 3.81 1.99
C ARG A 96 4.71 3.00 0.80
N ALA A 97 5.17 1.75 0.64
CA ALA A 97 4.91 0.87 -0.51
C ALA A 97 3.55 1.13 -1.15
N PRO A 98 3.41 1.02 -2.48
CA PRO A 98 2.22 1.38 -3.23
C PRO A 98 1.07 0.41 -2.93
N ARG A 99 0.53 0.52 -1.73
CA ARG A 99 -0.69 -0.12 -1.30
C ARG A 99 -1.74 0.62 -2.09
N VAL A 100 -2.22 -0.03 -3.15
CA VAL A 100 -3.49 0.36 -3.75
C VAL A 100 -4.47 0.36 -2.59
N SER A 101 -4.85 1.56 -2.18
CA SER A 101 -5.77 1.73 -1.08
C SER A 101 -7.12 1.99 -1.69
N VAL A 102 -8.10 1.24 -1.22
CA VAL A 102 -9.46 1.31 -1.74
C VAL A 102 -10.36 1.86 -0.67
N ARG A 103 -11.31 2.65 -1.14
CA ARG A 103 -12.45 3.10 -0.38
C ARG A 103 -13.65 2.27 -0.80
N VAL A 104 -14.23 1.56 0.16
CA VAL A 104 -15.41 0.71 -0.08
C VAL A 104 -16.56 1.22 0.79
N ARG A 105 -17.72 1.42 0.17
CA ARG A 105 -18.98 1.66 0.88
C ARG A 105 -19.77 0.36 0.94
N PHE A 106 -19.96 -0.15 2.15
CA PHE A 106 -20.72 -1.36 2.41
C PHE A 106 -22.23 -1.09 2.37
N ASP A 107 -22.99 -2.14 2.07
CA ASP A 107 -24.45 -2.08 1.95
C ASP A 107 -25.14 -1.75 3.28
N ASN A 108 -24.46 -2.02 4.40
CA ASN A 108 -24.90 -1.67 5.76
C ASN A 108 -24.60 -0.21 6.15
N GLY A 109 -24.08 0.60 5.22
CA GLY A 109 -23.83 2.03 5.41
C GLY A 109 -22.45 2.39 5.97
N PHE A 110 -21.62 1.41 6.33
CA PHE A 110 -20.25 1.67 6.75
C PHE A 110 -19.35 1.99 5.55
N ILE A 111 -18.32 2.80 5.78
CA ILE A 111 -17.28 3.12 4.80
C ILE A 111 -15.94 2.72 5.39
N LEU A 112 -15.21 1.89 4.67
CA LEU A 112 -13.82 1.58 4.99
C LEU A 112 -12.94 2.28 3.95
N ASP A 113 -12.18 3.27 4.41
CA ASP A 113 -11.31 4.10 3.59
C ASP A 113 -9.85 3.76 3.85
N GLY A 114 -9.03 3.82 2.80
CA GLY A 114 -7.60 3.51 2.89
C GLY A 114 -7.26 2.02 3.11
N ALA A 115 -8.21 1.10 2.91
CA ALA A 115 -7.97 -0.33 3.09
C ALA A 115 -7.13 -0.93 1.95
N HIS A 116 -6.31 -1.93 2.26
CA HIS A 116 -5.56 -2.66 1.25
C HIS A 116 -6.50 -3.49 0.37
N GLU A 117 -6.25 -3.54 -0.94
CA GLU A 117 -7.10 -4.29 -1.89
C GLU A 117 -7.29 -5.77 -1.50
N ASP A 118 -6.27 -6.41 -0.93
CA ASP A 118 -6.30 -7.83 -0.53
C ASP A 118 -7.23 -8.14 0.67
N VAL A 119 -7.77 -7.13 1.35
CA VAL A 119 -8.82 -7.32 2.38
C VAL A 119 -10.16 -7.68 1.74
N PHE A 120 -10.29 -7.51 0.43
CA PHE A 120 -11.52 -7.73 -0.32
C PHE A 120 -11.39 -8.89 -1.29
N VAL A 121 -12.51 -9.58 -1.51
CA VAL A 121 -12.66 -10.59 -2.56
C VAL A 121 -13.87 -10.24 -3.44
N PRO A 122 -13.94 -10.73 -4.69
CA PRO A 122 -15.12 -10.54 -5.54
C PRO A 122 -16.41 -10.99 -4.84
N ALA A 123 -17.47 -10.19 -4.99
CA ALA A 123 -18.81 -10.50 -4.49
C ALA A 123 -19.60 -11.44 -5.42
#